data_AF-A0A0H3ZQ68-F1
#
_entry.id   AF-A0A0H3ZQ68-F1
#
_cell.length_a   1.000
_cell.length_b   1.000
_cell.length_c   1.000
_cell.angle_alpha   90.00
_cell.angle_beta   90.00
_cell.angle_gamma   90.00
#
_symmetry.space_group_name_H-M   'P 1'
#
loop_
_entity.id
_entity.type
_entity.pdbx_description
1 polymer ?
#
loop_
_entity_poly.entity_id
_entity_poly.type
_entity_poly.pdbx_seq_one_letter_code
_entity_poly.pdbx_strand_id
1 'polypeptide(L)'
;MNTKKVVFSNGVELKVNESINPYSYSDTLEDNMMRRAIKEHFKVEREMLTQRPRIKPLTLFFIDDIEGYRDGNNISGSLKTKFEEWTLAEAKALLKTETDEFYKRYLERTIADISSVHGGYFSKDNSDKDEKIEQEINEILHDKELLLSLDNPRRFIFSKWTLREGWDNPNIFTLCKLRSSGSTTSKLQEVGRGLRLPVNEYMARVNGEFRLNYFVDFTEKDFVASLVQEVNETSFKETVPSKLTQELEDKILSKYPDLEALDLMMDLLGKGIIDKSKTYSAQRLIRS
;
A
#
# COMPACT_ATOMS: atom_id res chain seq x y z
N MET A 1 0.01 -23.13 -37.20
CA MET A 1 0.50 -22.34 -36.04
C MET A 1 0.04 -20.91 -36.24
N ASN A 2 -0.72 -20.34 -35.29
CA ASN A 2 -1.43 -19.07 -35.45
C ASN A 2 -0.59 -17.93 -34.83
N THR A 3 0.34 -17.36 -35.61
CA THR A 3 1.26 -16.28 -35.23
C THR A 3 0.58 -14.91 -35.37
N LYS A 4 -0.25 -14.53 -34.39
CA LYS A 4 -0.91 -13.20 -34.34
C LYS A 4 -0.54 -12.40 -33.08
N LYS A 5 0.70 -12.53 -32.62
CA LYS A 5 1.21 -11.80 -31.46
C LYS A 5 2.64 -11.34 -31.67
N VAL A 6 2.95 -10.11 -31.26
CA VAL A 6 4.31 -9.55 -31.17
C VAL A 6 4.63 -9.37 -29.70
N VAL A 7 5.80 -9.84 -29.26
CA VAL A 7 6.28 -9.66 -27.88
C VAL A 7 7.43 -8.66 -27.90
N PHE A 8 7.32 -7.59 -27.14
CA PHE A 8 8.34 -6.55 -27.01
C PHE A 8 9.40 -6.94 -25.96
N SER A 9 10.56 -6.28 -25.97
CA SER A 9 11.67 -6.53 -25.03
C SER A 9 11.27 -6.31 -23.56
N ASN A 10 10.28 -5.48 -23.29
CA ASN A 10 9.68 -5.26 -21.97
C ASN A 10 8.62 -6.32 -21.58
N GLY A 11 8.44 -7.36 -22.40
CA GLY A 11 7.48 -8.43 -22.15
C GLY A 11 6.01 -8.08 -22.48
N VAL A 12 5.75 -6.92 -23.11
CA VAL A 12 4.40 -6.59 -23.59
C VAL A 12 4.07 -7.47 -24.79
N GLU A 13 2.94 -8.18 -24.75
CA GLU A 13 2.39 -8.87 -25.92
C GLU A 13 1.33 -7.98 -26.58
N LEU A 14 1.47 -7.72 -27.88
CA LEU A 14 0.43 -7.09 -28.69
C LEU A 14 -0.21 -8.10 -29.63
N LYS A 15 -1.54 -8.11 -29.64
CA LYS A 15 -2.36 -8.77 -30.66
C LYS A 15 -2.58 -7.83 -31.84
N VAL A 16 -2.94 -8.42 -32.98
CA VAL A 16 -3.35 -7.66 -34.17
C VAL A 16 -4.49 -6.71 -33.80
N ASN A 17 -4.31 -5.42 -34.08
CA ASN A 17 -5.18 -4.28 -33.73
C ASN A 17 -5.07 -3.72 -32.29
N GLU A 18 -4.13 -4.18 -31.47
CA GLU A 18 -3.77 -3.47 -30.23
C GLU A 18 -2.71 -2.40 -30.53
N SER A 19 -2.91 -1.19 -30.01
CA SER A 19 -1.96 -0.08 -30.14
C SER A 19 -1.36 0.29 -28.79
N ILE A 20 -0.10 0.70 -28.82
CA ILE A 20 0.62 1.25 -27.67
C ILE A 20 0.81 2.74 -27.91
N ASN A 21 0.57 3.56 -26.89
CA ASN A 21 0.92 4.97 -26.93
C ASN A 21 2.45 5.14 -26.71
N PRO A 22 3.21 5.66 -27.68
CA PRO A 22 4.66 5.83 -27.54
C PRO A 22 5.06 6.80 -26.41
N TYR A 23 4.19 7.77 -26.09
CA TYR A 23 4.48 8.78 -25.05
C TYR A 23 4.42 8.20 -23.64
N SER A 24 3.71 7.09 -23.46
CA SER A 24 3.60 6.41 -22.19
C SER A 24 4.88 5.70 -21.74
N TYR A 25 5.87 5.59 -22.62
CA TYR A 25 7.23 5.07 -22.37
C TYR A 25 8.28 6.17 -22.50
N SER A 26 7.87 7.44 -22.47
CA SER A 26 8.86 8.52 -22.42
C SER A 26 9.54 8.47 -21.06
N ASP A 27 10.86 8.26 -21.06
CA ASP A 27 11.69 8.24 -19.83
C ASP A 27 11.38 9.44 -18.94
N THR A 28 11.08 10.60 -19.54
CA THR A 28 10.72 11.82 -18.82
C THR A 28 9.39 11.74 -18.09
N LEU A 29 8.38 11.02 -18.58
CA LEU A 29 7.11 10.86 -17.88
C LEU A 29 7.27 9.93 -16.68
N GLU A 30 7.90 8.76 -16.87
CA GLU A 30 8.16 7.80 -15.80
C GLU A 30 9.04 8.42 -14.71
N ASP A 31 10.10 9.12 -15.09
CA ASP A 31 10.99 9.85 -14.18
C ASP A 31 10.21 10.89 -13.36
N ASN A 32 9.32 11.66 -14.00
CA ASN A 32 8.50 12.66 -13.31
C ASN A 32 7.50 12.01 -12.34
N MET A 33 6.89 10.90 -12.72
CA MET A 33 5.96 10.15 -11.85
C MET A 33 6.68 9.60 -10.62
N MET A 34 7.84 8.97 -10.82
CA MET A 34 8.64 8.43 -9.74
C MET A 34 9.12 9.52 -8.78
N ARG A 35 9.65 10.65 -9.30
CA ARG A 35 10.05 11.81 -8.47
C ARG A 35 8.88 12.34 -7.63
N ARG A 36 7.69 12.45 -8.22
CA ARG A 36 6.49 12.90 -7.50
C ARG A 36 6.07 11.91 -6.44
N ALA A 37 6.09 10.61 -6.73
CA ALA A 37 5.76 9.56 -5.77
C ALA A 37 6.74 9.53 -4.59
N ILE A 38 8.05 9.64 -4.84
CA ILE A 38 9.07 9.75 -3.78
C ILE A 38 8.79 10.97 -2.89
N LYS A 39 8.58 12.14 -3.49
CA LYS A 39 8.31 13.37 -2.73
C LYS A 39 7.03 13.26 -1.90
N GLU A 40 5.98 12.67 -2.45
CA GLU A 40 4.73 12.47 -1.73
C GLU A 40 4.88 11.45 -0.60
N HIS A 41 5.63 10.37 -0.82
CA HIS A 41 5.99 9.42 0.24
C HIS A 41 6.66 10.13 1.42
N PHE A 42 7.67 10.98 1.19
CA PHE A 42 8.35 11.67 2.28
C PHE A 42 7.45 12.64 3.06
N LYS A 43 6.43 13.24 2.42
CA LYS A 43 5.42 14.05 3.13
C LYS A 43 4.57 13.18 4.06
N VAL A 44 4.04 12.08 3.53
CA VAL A 44 3.24 11.12 4.30
C VAL A 44 4.09 10.49 5.40
N GLU A 45 5.34 10.14 5.11
CA GLU A 45 6.31 9.60 6.06
C GLU A 45 6.54 10.53 7.24
N ARG A 46 6.76 11.81 6.97
CA ARG A 46 6.88 12.80 8.03
C ARG A 46 5.61 12.85 8.88
N GLU A 47 4.44 12.95 8.26
CA GLU A 47 3.16 13.00 8.97
C GLU A 47 2.94 11.76 9.85
N MET A 48 3.15 10.58 9.27
CA MET A 48 2.84 9.30 9.90
C MET A 48 3.87 8.86 10.96
N LEU A 49 5.13 9.29 10.86
CA LEU A 49 6.19 8.97 11.83
C LEU A 49 6.32 10.02 12.96
N THR A 50 5.77 11.21 12.79
CA THR A 50 5.78 12.25 13.84
C THR A 50 4.56 12.20 14.75
N GLN A 51 3.46 11.57 14.32
CA GLN A 51 2.31 11.28 15.19
C GLN A 51 2.62 10.22 16.27
N ARG A 52 1.67 10.04 17.20
CA ARG A 52 1.73 9.05 18.28
C ARG A 52 0.35 8.37 18.41
N PRO A 53 0.26 7.04 18.22
CA PRO A 53 1.32 6.11 17.86
C PRO A 53 1.79 6.30 16.40
N ARG A 54 3.05 5.95 16.11
CA ARG A 54 3.63 6.08 14.76
C ARG A 54 3.05 5.03 13.82
N ILE A 55 2.97 5.37 12.55
CA ILE A 55 2.60 4.47 11.46
C ILE A 55 3.73 4.50 10.45
N LYS A 56 4.27 3.34 10.05
CA LYS A 56 5.28 3.26 8.99
C LYS A 56 4.57 3.24 7.63
N PRO A 57 4.64 4.29 6.80
CA PRO A 57 4.07 4.24 5.47
C PRO A 57 5.00 3.52 4.50
N LEU A 58 4.41 2.87 3.51
CA LEU A 58 5.09 2.18 2.44
C LEU A 58 4.61 2.72 1.08
N THR A 59 5.51 2.70 0.10
CA THR A 59 5.22 2.99 -1.30
C THR A 59 5.43 1.73 -2.13
N LEU A 60 4.49 1.43 -3.02
CA LEU A 60 4.60 0.34 -3.98
C LEU A 60 4.70 0.90 -5.41
N PHE A 61 5.81 0.58 -6.06
CA PHE A 61 6.09 0.87 -7.47
C PHE A 61 5.80 -0.36 -8.32
N PHE A 62 5.04 -0.17 -9.40
CA PHE A 62 4.89 -1.14 -10.46
C PHE A 62 5.79 -0.79 -11.64
N ILE A 63 6.73 -1.67 -11.95
CA ILE A 63 7.74 -1.50 -12.99
C ILE A 63 7.67 -2.60 -14.04
N ASP A 64 8.16 -2.28 -15.24
CA ASP A 64 8.37 -3.25 -16.33
C ASP A 64 9.83 -3.65 -16.47
N ASP A 65 10.75 -2.69 -16.31
CA ASP A 65 12.19 -2.89 -16.40
C ASP A 65 12.79 -3.47 -15.11
N ILE A 66 12.69 -4.80 -14.95
CA ILE A 66 13.30 -5.52 -13.83
C ILE A 66 14.84 -5.46 -13.92
N GLU A 67 15.39 -5.54 -15.12
CA GLU A 67 16.85 -5.59 -15.33
C GLU A 67 17.48 -4.26 -14.92
N GLY A 68 16.88 -3.12 -15.31
CA GLY A 68 17.28 -1.80 -14.82
C GLY A 68 17.06 -1.59 -13.31
N TYR A 69 16.23 -2.40 -12.65
CA TYR A 69 16.12 -2.38 -11.19
C TYR A 69 17.17 -3.27 -10.51
N ARG A 70 17.33 -4.52 -10.93
CA ARG A 70 18.22 -5.50 -10.28
C ARG A 70 19.69 -5.27 -10.63
N ASP A 71 20.00 -5.06 -11.91
CA ASP A 71 21.37 -4.98 -12.43
C ASP A 71 21.95 -3.57 -12.38
N GLY A 72 21.22 -2.61 -11.77
CA GLY A 72 21.41 -1.16 -11.85
C GLY A 72 22.80 -0.58 -11.60
N ASN A 73 23.79 -1.39 -11.19
CA ASN A 73 25.19 -0.99 -11.09
C ASN A 73 25.99 -1.14 -12.41
N ASN A 74 25.50 -1.92 -13.38
CA ASN A 74 26.16 -2.13 -14.68
C ASN A 74 25.58 -1.25 -15.81
N ILE A 75 24.48 -0.54 -15.54
CA ILE A 75 23.77 0.28 -16.52
C ILE A 75 23.64 1.71 -15.96
N SER A 76 24.43 2.64 -16.49
CA SER A 76 24.35 4.06 -16.11
C SER A 76 22.97 4.63 -16.44
N GLY A 77 22.34 5.30 -15.47
CA GLY A 77 21.00 5.89 -15.65
C GLY A 77 19.84 4.89 -15.53
N SER A 78 20.08 3.72 -14.93
CA SER A 78 19.05 2.73 -14.65
C SER A 78 17.95 3.26 -13.72
N LEU A 79 16.81 2.58 -13.71
CA LEU A 79 15.68 2.88 -12.83
C LEU A 79 16.11 2.91 -11.35
N LYS A 80 16.93 1.93 -10.92
CA LYS A 80 17.44 1.87 -9.55
C LYS A 80 18.34 3.07 -9.22
N THR A 81 19.29 3.40 -10.09
CA THR A 81 20.21 4.53 -9.87
C THR A 81 19.43 5.84 -9.73
N LYS A 82 18.49 6.10 -10.65
CA LYS A 82 17.64 7.30 -10.60
C LYS A 82 16.82 7.36 -9.31
N PHE A 83 16.22 6.24 -8.90
CA PHE A 83 15.44 6.14 -7.67
C PHE A 83 16.26 6.46 -6.43
N GLU A 84 17.45 5.84 -6.29
CA GLU A 84 18.36 6.05 -5.17
C GLU A 84 18.83 7.50 -5.12
N GLU A 85 19.22 8.09 -6.25
CA GLU A 85 19.64 9.49 -6.36
C GLU A 85 18.56 10.45 -5.88
N TRP A 86 17.31 10.28 -6.34
CA TRP A 86 16.21 11.18 -5.99
C TRP A 86 15.76 11.02 -4.55
N THR A 87 15.74 9.79 -4.04
CA THR A 87 15.40 9.50 -2.65
C THR A 87 16.45 10.06 -1.69
N LEU A 88 17.73 9.91 -2.03
CA LEU A 88 18.84 10.50 -1.28
C LEU A 88 18.80 12.03 -1.29
N ALA A 89 18.51 12.63 -2.44
CA ALA A 89 18.39 14.08 -2.57
C ALA A 89 17.24 14.64 -1.71
N GLU A 90 16.07 14.01 -1.75
CA GLU A 90 14.90 14.43 -0.95
C GLU A 90 15.17 14.25 0.56
N ALA A 91 15.74 13.11 0.98
CA ALA A 91 16.10 12.86 2.38
C ALA A 91 17.10 13.92 2.90
N LYS A 92 18.13 14.24 2.13
CA LYS A 92 19.11 15.29 2.46
C LYS A 92 18.48 16.68 2.52
N ALA A 93 17.50 16.97 1.65
CA ALA A 93 16.81 18.24 1.65
C ALA A 93 15.96 18.41 2.92
N LEU A 94 15.16 17.39 3.27
CA LEU A 94 14.30 17.39 4.45
C LEU A 94 15.08 17.42 5.76
N LEU A 95 16.20 16.68 5.83
CA LEU A 95 17.04 16.63 7.03
C LEU A 95 17.53 18.01 7.48
N LYS A 96 17.74 18.96 6.55
CA LYS A 96 18.20 20.32 6.86
C LYS A 96 17.21 21.12 7.70
N THR A 97 15.91 20.83 7.56
CA THR A 97 14.82 21.58 8.19
C THR A 97 14.02 20.74 9.20
N GLU A 98 14.34 19.45 9.34
CA GLU A 98 13.59 18.55 10.23
C GLU A 98 13.88 18.85 11.71
N THR A 99 12.81 18.86 12.51
CA THR A 99 12.84 19.19 13.93
C THR A 99 12.44 18.03 14.83
N ASP A 100 11.70 17.04 14.32
CA ASP A 100 11.37 15.84 15.12
C ASP A 100 12.61 14.92 15.21
N GLU A 101 13.09 14.70 16.44
CA GLU A 101 14.33 13.93 16.70
C GLU A 101 14.27 12.48 16.20
N PHE A 102 13.11 11.84 16.28
CA PHE A 102 12.96 10.47 15.79
C PHE A 102 13.06 10.43 14.26
N TYR A 103 12.30 11.30 13.59
CA TYR A 103 12.27 11.32 12.14
C TYR A 103 13.59 11.82 11.55
N LYS A 104 14.28 12.75 12.23
CA LYS A 104 15.64 13.17 11.89
C LYS A 104 16.60 11.97 11.84
N ARG A 105 16.62 11.13 12.89
CA ARG A 105 17.42 9.89 12.91
C ARG A 105 16.99 8.90 11.83
N TYR A 106 15.70 8.83 11.53
CA TYR A 106 15.17 8.01 10.45
C TYR A 106 15.71 8.43 9.08
N LEU A 107 15.79 9.74 8.82
CA LEU A 107 16.41 10.31 7.61
C LEU A 107 17.92 10.10 7.58
N GLU A 108 18.62 10.22 8.71
CA GLU A 108 20.06 9.94 8.80
C GLU A 108 20.38 8.48 8.43
N ARG A 109 19.57 7.51 8.92
CA ARG A 109 19.68 6.09 8.52
C ARG A 109 19.44 5.89 7.01
N THR A 110 18.44 6.59 6.45
CA THR A 110 18.16 6.57 5.00
C THR A 110 19.36 7.05 4.19
N ILE A 111 20.04 8.10 4.64
CA ILE A 111 21.20 8.67 3.95
C ILE A 111 22.44 7.78 4.09
N ALA A 112 22.59 7.11 5.23
CA ALA A 112 23.72 6.23 5.50
C ALA A 112 23.72 4.97 4.61
N ASP A 113 22.54 4.40 4.33
CA ASP A 113 22.39 3.24 3.46
C ASP A 113 21.09 3.32 2.63
N ILE A 114 21.19 3.95 1.46
CA ILE A 114 20.06 4.08 0.53
C ILE A 114 19.61 2.73 -0.04
N SER A 115 20.53 1.79 -0.20
CA SER A 115 20.22 0.49 -0.81
C SER A 115 19.28 -0.35 0.07
N SER A 116 19.29 -0.10 1.38
CA SER A 116 18.42 -0.77 2.35
C SER A 116 16.97 -0.24 2.37
N VAL A 117 16.70 0.94 1.80
CA VAL A 117 15.37 1.58 1.94
C VAL A 117 14.35 1.05 0.94
N HIS A 118 14.81 0.27 -0.03
CA HIS A 118 13.97 -0.30 -1.07
C HIS A 118 14.23 -1.78 -1.26
N GLY A 119 13.27 -2.48 -1.86
CA GLY A 119 13.40 -3.88 -2.26
C GLY A 119 12.38 -4.22 -3.32
N GLY A 120 12.54 -5.37 -3.96
CA GLY A 120 11.57 -5.83 -4.92
C GLY A 120 11.36 -7.33 -4.90
N TYR A 121 10.26 -7.77 -5.50
CA TYR A 121 9.98 -9.17 -5.75
C TYR A 121 9.45 -9.33 -7.17
N PHE A 122 10.06 -10.23 -7.93
CA PHE A 122 9.70 -10.44 -9.33
C PHE A 122 9.59 -11.91 -9.67
N SER A 123 8.64 -12.30 -10.54
CA SER A 123 8.42 -13.70 -10.96
C SER A 123 9.68 -14.43 -11.45
N LYS A 124 10.63 -13.69 -12.04
CA LYS A 124 11.92 -14.21 -12.55
C LYS A 124 12.88 -14.62 -11.43
N ASP A 125 12.69 -14.11 -10.21
CA ASP A 125 13.57 -14.37 -9.06
C ASP A 125 13.46 -15.82 -8.54
N ASN A 126 12.46 -16.61 -8.97
CA ASN A 126 12.32 -18.02 -8.58
C ASN A 126 13.46 -18.93 -9.12
N SER A 127 14.25 -18.46 -10.09
CA SER A 127 15.38 -19.21 -10.64
C SER A 127 16.75 -18.76 -10.13
N ASP A 128 16.83 -17.62 -9.45
CA ASP A 128 18.09 -17.08 -8.93
C ASP A 128 18.33 -17.55 -7.50
N LYS A 129 19.53 -18.08 -7.24
CA LYS A 129 19.97 -18.60 -5.94
C LYS A 129 20.68 -17.53 -5.08
N ASP A 130 20.36 -16.26 -5.29
CA ASP A 130 20.91 -15.21 -4.44
C ASP A 130 20.13 -15.17 -3.12
N GLU A 131 20.75 -15.67 -2.05
CA GLU A 131 20.17 -15.71 -0.70
C GLU A 131 19.68 -14.33 -0.24
N LYS A 132 20.31 -13.23 -0.70
CA LYS A 132 19.86 -11.88 -0.34
C LYS A 132 18.54 -11.51 -1.00
N ILE A 133 18.36 -11.91 -2.26
CA ILE A 133 17.13 -11.68 -3.01
C ILE A 133 16.01 -12.54 -2.40
N GLU A 134 16.30 -13.78 -2.03
CA GLU A 134 15.33 -14.66 -1.38
C GLU A 134 14.87 -14.11 -0.02
N GLN A 135 15.81 -13.64 0.81
CA GLN A 135 15.50 -13.00 2.09
C GLN A 135 14.66 -11.74 1.90
N GLU A 136 14.99 -10.89 0.93
CA GLU A 136 14.22 -9.70 0.59
C GLU A 136 12.79 -10.04 0.14
N ILE A 137 12.63 -11.05 -0.71
CA ILE A 137 11.30 -11.50 -1.15
C ILE A 137 10.50 -12.03 0.05
N ASN A 138 11.13 -12.81 0.92
CA ASN A 138 10.47 -13.36 2.09
C ASN A 138 10.05 -12.26 3.08
N GLU A 139 10.91 -11.28 3.31
CA GLU A 139 10.62 -10.08 4.09
C GLU A 139 9.41 -9.33 3.52
N ILE A 140 9.37 -9.13 2.20
CA ILE A 140 8.32 -8.34 1.55
C ILE A 140 6.98 -9.08 1.47
N LEU A 141 6.98 -10.39 1.21
CA LEU A 141 5.77 -11.18 0.95
C LEU A 141 5.22 -11.93 2.16
N HIS A 142 6.07 -12.31 3.12
CA HIS A 142 5.67 -13.22 4.21
C HIS A 142 5.91 -12.63 5.60
N ASP A 143 6.94 -11.79 5.79
CA ASP A 143 7.26 -11.20 7.08
C ASP A 143 6.80 -9.74 7.21
N LYS A 144 5.48 -9.59 7.30
CA LYS A 144 4.82 -8.29 7.42
C LYS A 144 5.25 -7.52 8.67
N GLU A 145 5.48 -8.18 9.79
CA GLU A 145 5.89 -7.53 11.03
C GLU A 145 7.29 -6.93 10.89
N LEU A 146 8.23 -7.68 10.30
CA LEU A 146 9.56 -7.19 9.99
C LEU A 146 9.52 -6.01 9.01
N LEU A 147 8.70 -6.10 7.96
CA LEU A 147 8.54 -5.00 6.99
C LEU A 147 7.92 -3.75 7.64
N LEU A 148 7.02 -3.91 8.62
CA LEU A 148 6.35 -2.80 9.31
C LEU A 148 7.14 -2.24 10.51
N SER A 149 8.18 -2.94 10.95
CA SER A 149 9.09 -2.45 11.99
C SER A 149 9.73 -1.11 11.61
N LEU A 150 9.79 -0.20 12.58
CA LEU A 150 10.45 1.10 12.45
C LEU A 150 11.98 1.02 12.44
N ASP A 151 12.53 -0.12 12.83
CA ASP A 151 13.97 -0.39 12.75
C ASP A 151 14.38 -0.90 11.36
N ASN A 152 13.42 -1.47 10.62
CA ASN A 152 13.63 -1.80 9.23
C ASN A 152 13.50 -0.52 8.36
N PRO A 153 14.54 -0.13 7.60
CA PRO A 153 14.51 1.07 6.76
C PRO A 153 13.73 0.90 5.45
N ARG A 154 13.44 -0.35 5.06
CA ARG A 154 12.76 -0.68 3.80
C ARG A 154 11.33 -0.18 3.81
N ARG A 155 10.99 0.64 2.80
CA ARG A 155 9.66 1.26 2.66
C ARG A 155 9.24 1.55 1.23
N PHE A 156 10.15 1.41 0.28
CA PHE A 156 9.84 1.48 -1.15
C PHE A 156 9.93 0.08 -1.76
N ILE A 157 8.84 -0.37 -2.35
CA ILE A 157 8.70 -1.76 -2.78
C ILE A 157 8.49 -1.75 -4.29
N PHE A 158 9.24 -2.59 -5.01
CA PHE A 158 9.18 -2.70 -6.45
C PHE A 158 8.62 -4.07 -6.84
N SER A 159 7.59 -4.06 -7.67
CA SER A 159 6.94 -5.28 -8.13
C SER A 159 6.59 -5.16 -9.61
N LYS A 160 6.37 -6.30 -10.25
CA LYS A 160 5.54 -6.33 -11.46
C LYS A 160 4.07 -6.10 -11.07
N TRP A 161 3.27 -5.66 -12.05
CA TRP A 161 1.85 -5.36 -11.88
C TRP A 161 1.08 -6.46 -11.14
N THR A 162 1.34 -7.72 -11.46
CA THR A 162 0.73 -8.87 -10.79
C THR A 162 1.33 -9.07 -9.40
N LEU A 163 0.57 -8.70 -8.37
CA LEU A 163 0.92 -8.99 -6.98
C LEU A 163 0.93 -10.50 -6.76
N ARG A 164 2.02 -11.02 -6.19
CA ARG A 164 2.13 -12.44 -5.85
C ARG A 164 1.17 -12.78 -4.70
N GLU A 165 0.84 -14.06 -4.59
CA GLU A 165 0.22 -14.61 -3.38
C GLU A 165 1.09 -14.27 -2.14
N GLY A 166 0.45 -13.95 -1.01
CA GLY A 166 1.11 -13.45 0.20
C GLY A 166 1.14 -11.93 0.33
N TRP A 167 1.00 -11.17 -0.78
CA TRP A 167 0.99 -9.71 -0.71
C TRP A 167 -0.26 -9.16 -0.01
N ASP A 168 -0.12 -8.66 1.22
CA ASP A 168 -1.20 -8.05 1.99
C ASP A 168 -0.69 -7.07 3.06
N ASN A 169 -0.34 -5.85 2.62
CA ASN A 169 0.16 -4.81 3.49
C ASN A 169 -0.82 -3.61 3.63
N PRO A 170 -1.33 -3.30 4.84
CA PRO A 170 -2.29 -2.23 5.08
C PRO A 170 -1.65 -0.85 5.16
N ASN A 171 -0.31 -0.77 5.20
CA ASN A 171 0.40 0.49 5.28
C ASN A 171 0.92 0.96 3.92
N ILE A 172 0.32 0.51 2.81
CA ILE A 172 0.58 1.10 1.50
C ILE A 172 -0.16 2.44 1.43
N PHE A 173 0.59 3.55 1.45
CA PHE A 173 0.02 4.90 1.35
C PHE A 173 0.20 5.50 -0.05
N THR A 174 1.15 4.98 -0.82
CA THR A 174 1.41 5.44 -2.17
C THR A 174 1.56 4.25 -3.11
N LEU A 175 0.85 4.30 -4.22
CA LEU A 175 0.97 3.37 -5.33
C LEU A 175 1.39 4.17 -6.55
N CYS A 176 2.45 3.75 -7.22
CA CYS A 176 2.93 4.39 -8.43
C CYS A 176 3.11 3.37 -9.52
N LYS A 177 2.31 3.51 -10.58
CA LYS A 177 2.38 2.66 -11.75
C LYS A 177 3.20 3.36 -12.83
N LEU A 178 4.43 2.89 -13.04
CA LEU A 178 5.33 3.48 -14.03
C LEU A 178 5.06 2.99 -15.47
N ARG A 179 4.06 2.13 -15.68
CA ARG A 179 3.67 1.58 -17.00
C ARG A 179 2.26 2.01 -17.44
N SER A 180 2.03 2.13 -18.74
CA SER A 180 0.69 2.41 -19.30
C SER A 180 -0.12 1.17 -19.71
N SER A 181 0.50 0.05 -20.09
CA SER A 181 -0.24 -1.06 -20.70
C SER A 181 -0.40 -2.27 -19.78
N GLY A 182 -1.65 -2.60 -19.43
CA GLY A 182 -2.07 -3.85 -18.76
C GLY A 182 -3.61 -3.95 -18.72
N SER A 183 -4.16 -5.15 -18.87
CA SER A 183 -5.61 -5.38 -19.07
C SER A 183 -6.47 -4.85 -17.92
N THR A 184 -7.66 -4.35 -18.25
CA THR A 184 -8.62 -3.66 -17.37
C THR A 184 -9.23 -4.52 -16.26
N THR A 185 -9.20 -5.84 -16.37
CA THR A 185 -10.00 -6.75 -15.53
C THR A 185 -9.30 -7.28 -14.27
N SER A 186 -7.96 -7.24 -14.17
CA SER A 186 -7.22 -7.65 -12.96
C SER A 186 -7.04 -6.53 -11.92
N LYS A 187 -7.46 -5.31 -12.26
CA LYS A 187 -6.94 -4.07 -11.67
C LYS A 187 -7.50 -3.72 -10.29
N LEU A 188 -8.67 -4.25 -9.91
CA LEU A 188 -9.37 -3.80 -8.70
C LEU A 188 -9.02 -4.59 -7.43
N GLN A 189 -8.79 -5.90 -7.57
CA GLN A 189 -8.38 -6.76 -6.46
C GLN A 189 -6.97 -6.41 -5.95
N GLU A 190 -6.14 -5.83 -6.81
CA GLU A 190 -4.78 -5.39 -6.50
C GLU A 190 -4.76 -4.08 -5.69
N VAL A 191 -5.59 -3.09 -6.09
CA VAL A 191 -5.70 -1.80 -5.37
C VAL A 191 -6.52 -1.92 -4.08
N GLY A 192 -7.53 -2.82 -4.05
CA GLY A 192 -8.32 -3.12 -2.85
C GLY A 192 -7.50 -3.62 -1.66
N ARG A 193 -6.30 -4.17 -1.89
CA ARG A 193 -5.37 -4.57 -0.81
C ARG A 193 -4.72 -3.37 -0.13
N GLY A 194 -4.56 -2.25 -0.83
CA GLY A 194 -4.02 -0.99 -0.30
C GLY A 194 -5.06 -0.09 0.39
N LEU A 195 -6.35 -0.42 0.31
CA LEU A 195 -7.45 0.36 0.91
C LEU A 195 -7.80 -0.09 2.34
N ARG A 196 -6.88 -0.78 3.00
CA ARG A 196 -7.06 -1.26 4.36
C ARG A 196 -6.64 -0.17 5.34
N LEU A 197 -7.30 -0.12 6.49
CA LEU A 197 -6.84 0.74 7.58
C LEU A 197 -5.43 0.31 8.02
N PRO A 198 -4.49 1.27 8.12
CA PRO A 198 -3.11 1.01 8.47
C PRO A 198 -2.99 0.52 9.92
N VAL A 199 -1.84 -0.08 10.22
CA VAL A 199 -1.45 -0.45 11.58
C VAL A 199 -0.32 0.44 12.09
N ASN A 200 -0.31 0.69 13.39
CA ASN A 200 0.73 1.47 14.06
C ASN A 200 1.93 0.63 14.47
N GLU A 201 2.91 1.26 15.15
CA GLU A 201 4.14 0.63 15.66
C GLU A 201 3.90 -0.51 16.68
N TYR A 202 2.68 -0.68 17.17
CA TYR A 202 2.25 -1.79 18.03
C TYR A 202 1.42 -2.83 17.28
N MET A 203 1.40 -2.78 15.94
CA MET A 203 0.61 -3.64 15.05
C MET A 203 -0.92 -3.55 15.27
N ALA A 204 -1.41 -2.51 15.95
CA ALA A 204 -2.83 -2.26 16.12
C ALA A 204 -3.38 -1.42 14.97
N ARG A 205 -4.56 -1.79 14.45
CA ARG A 205 -5.25 -1.00 13.42
C ARG A 205 -5.59 0.38 13.94
N VAL A 206 -5.39 1.39 13.10
CA VAL A 206 -5.70 2.77 13.43
C VAL A 206 -6.97 3.19 12.70
N ASN A 207 -7.95 3.66 13.46
CA ASN A 207 -9.16 4.25 12.92
C ASN A 207 -8.89 5.73 12.59
N GLY A 208 -9.28 6.17 11.40
CA GLY A 208 -9.06 7.54 10.95
C GLY A 208 -9.34 7.71 9.47
N GLU A 209 -9.24 8.94 8.98
CA GLU A 209 -9.25 9.23 7.56
C GLU A 209 -7.82 9.07 7.02
N PHE A 210 -7.59 8.04 6.21
CA PHE A 210 -6.34 7.81 5.50
C PHE A 210 -6.57 7.90 4.01
N ARG A 211 -5.56 8.39 3.28
CA ARG A 211 -5.63 8.56 1.83
C ARG A 211 -4.56 7.73 1.16
N LEU A 212 -4.96 7.04 0.10
CA LEU A 212 -4.08 6.32 -0.80
C LEU A 212 -3.73 7.23 -1.99
N ASN A 213 -2.46 7.60 -2.12
CA ASN A 213 -1.97 8.34 -3.27
C ASN A 213 -1.76 7.37 -4.44
N TYR A 214 -2.49 7.56 -5.54
CA TYR A 214 -2.38 6.70 -6.71
C TYR A 214 -1.85 7.47 -7.93
N PHE A 215 -0.60 7.21 -8.30
CA PHE A 215 0.08 7.81 -9.44
C PHE A 215 -0.05 6.89 -10.66
N VAL A 216 -0.73 7.37 -11.69
CA VAL A 216 -0.89 6.68 -12.99
C VAL A 216 -0.65 7.64 -14.16
N ASP A 217 -0.39 7.07 -15.33
CA ASP A 217 -0.30 7.80 -16.60
C ASP A 217 -1.66 8.44 -16.96
N PHE A 218 -1.62 9.52 -17.76
CA PHE A 218 -2.80 10.21 -18.29
C PHE A 218 -3.73 9.30 -19.10
N THR A 219 -3.24 8.18 -19.62
CA THR A 219 -4.03 7.16 -20.31
C THR A 219 -4.98 6.39 -19.38
N GLU A 220 -4.79 6.44 -18.05
CA GLU A 220 -5.60 5.70 -17.08
C GLU A 220 -6.59 6.58 -16.29
N LYS A 221 -6.92 7.78 -16.79
CA LYS A 221 -7.87 8.69 -16.11
C LYS A 221 -9.25 8.06 -15.86
N ASP A 222 -9.82 7.41 -16.88
CA ASP A 222 -11.14 6.78 -16.76
C ASP A 222 -11.10 5.59 -15.79
N PHE A 223 -9.96 4.91 -15.69
CA PHE A 223 -9.74 3.83 -14.74
C PHE A 223 -9.69 4.35 -13.29
N VAL A 224 -9.03 5.49 -13.03
CA VAL A 224 -9.05 6.10 -11.68
C VAL A 224 -10.46 6.49 -11.30
N ALA A 225 -11.23 7.05 -12.23
CA ALA A 225 -12.63 7.40 -11.98
C ALA A 225 -13.48 6.17 -11.64
N SER A 226 -13.35 5.07 -12.41
CA SER A 226 -14.07 3.82 -12.12
C SER A 226 -13.64 3.20 -10.80
N LEU A 227 -12.35 3.24 -10.46
CA LEU A 227 -11.83 2.72 -9.19
C LEU A 227 -12.41 3.50 -8.00
N VAL A 228 -12.39 4.84 -8.05
CA VAL A 228 -12.96 5.67 -6.97
C VAL A 228 -14.45 5.38 -6.81
N GLN A 229 -15.18 5.23 -7.92
CA GLN A 229 -16.59 4.88 -7.88
C GLN A 229 -16.81 3.50 -7.24
N GLU A 230 -16.12 2.47 -7.70
CA GLU A 230 -16.31 1.10 -7.22
C GLU A 230 -15.88 0.96 -5.75
N VAL A 231 -14.80 1.61 -5.33
CA VAL A 231 -14.40 1.68 -3.91
C VAL A 231 -15.50 2.35 -3.09
N ASN A 232 -16.08 3.46 -3.53
CA ASN A 232 -17.16 4.10 -2.79
C ASN A 232 -18.45 3.27 -2.74
N GLU A 233 -18.69 2.41 -3.75
CA GLU A 233 -19.83 1.50 -3.82
C GLU A 233 -19.63 0.20 -3.00
N THR A 234 -18.40 -0.34 -2.98
CA THR A 234 -18.03 -1.55 -2.23
C THR A 234 -17.54 -1.28 -0.82
N SER A 235 -17.18 -0.04 -0.49
CA SER A 235 -16.96 0.41 0.89
C SER A 235 -18.25 0.17 1.62
N PHE A 236 -18.29 -0.94 2.35
CA PHE A 236 -19.28 -1.22 3.37
C PHE A 236 -19.31 0.04 4.23
N LYS A 237 -20.32 0.88 4.06
CA LYS A 237 -20.69 1.82 5.10
C LYS A 237 -21.07 0.91 6.25
N GLU A 238 -20.12 0.60 7.12
CA GLU A 238 -20.44 0.22 8.49
C GLU A 238 -21.19 1.43 9.04
N THR A 239 -22.50 1.47 8.77
CA THR A 239 -23.41 2.22 9.58
C THR A 239 -23.31 1.53 10.92
N VAL A 240 -22.44 2.05 11.78
CA VAL A 240 -22.44 1.75 13.20
C VAL A 240 -23.91 1.85 13.62
N PRO A 241 -24.56 0.73 13.95
CA PRO A 241 -25.99 0.73 14.17
C PRO A 241 -26.26 1.73 15.30
N SER A 242 -27.17 2.67 15.10
CA SER A 242 -27.50 3.64 16.16
C SER A 242 -28.29 2.98 17.30
N LYS A 243 -28.86 1.79 17.05
CA LYS A 243 -29.63 1.00 18.01
C LYS A 243 -29.32 -0.49 17.92
N LEU A 244 -29.46 -1.19 19.05
CA LEU A 244 -29.49 -2.65 19.10
C LEU A 244 -30.82 -3.12 18.50
N THR A 245 -30.79 -3.51 17.23
CA THR A 245 -31.93 -4.08 16.51
C THR A 245 -32.11 -5.56 16.87
N GLN A 246 -33.31 -6.10 16.64
CA GLN A 246 -33.60 -7.51 16.87
C GLN A 246 -32.65 -8.42 16.07
N GLU A 247 -32.32 -8.05 14.84
CA GLU A 247 -31.39 -8.82 14.00
C GLU A 247 -29.98 -8.92 14.59
N LEU A 248 -29.49 -7.86 15.25
CA LEU A 248 -28.20 -7.88 15.94
C LEU A 248 -28.27 -8.71 17.22
N GLU A 249 -29.39 -8.61 17.95
CA GLU A 249 -29.68 -9.40 19.14
C GLU A 249 -29.66 -10.90 18.80
N ASP A 250 -30.37 -11.30 17.75
CA ASP A 250 -30.43 -12.68 17.26
C ASP A 250 -29.05 -13.20 16.82
N LYS A 251 -28.23 -12.35 16.16
CA LYS A 251 -26.85 -12.69 15.79
C LYS A 251 -25.96 -12.93 17.01
N ILE A 252 -26.08 -12.11 18.06
CA ILE A 252 -25.32 -12.28 19.31
C ILE A 252 -25.75 -13.59 19.99
N LEU A 253 -27.06 -13.81 20.14
CA LEU A 253 -27.60 -15.02 20.79
C LEU A 253 -27.27 -16.30 20.01
N SER A 254 -27.16 -16.23 18.68
CA SER A 254 -26.68 -17.37 17.86
C SER A 254 -25.24 -17.80 18.17
N LYS A 255 -24.41 -16.87 18.68
CA LYS A 255 -23.01 -17.13 19.05
C LYS A 255 -22.84 -17.48 20.52
N TYR A 256 -23.79 -17.10 21.36
CA TYR A 256 -23.82 -17.35 22.80
C TYR A 256 -25.14 -18.03 23.18
N PRO A 257 -25.31 -19.33 22.86
CA PRO A 257 -26.58 -20.04 23.05
C PRO A 257 -27.00 -20.19 24.53
N ASP A 258 -26.06 -20.05 25.46
CA ASP A 258 -26.31 -20.08 26.91
C ASP A 258 -26.74 -18.72 27.49
N LEU A 259 -26.77 -17.67 26.67
CA LEU A 259 -27.15 -16.32 27.08
C LEU A 259 -28.61 -16.06 26.70
N GLU A 260 -29.45 -15.64 27.65
CA GLU A 260 -30.81 -15.21 27.33
C GLU A 260 -30.85 -13.75 26.88
N ALA A 261 -31.85 -13.41 26.05
CA ALA A 261 -32.05 -12.04 25.54
C ALA A 261 -32.18 -10.99 26.65
N LEU A 262 -32.83 -11.36 27.76
CA LEU A 262 -33.00 -10.47 28.92
C LEU A 262 -31.66 -10.21 29.62
N ASP A 263 -30.83 -11.24 29.79
CA ASP A 263 -29.52 -11.13 30.43
C ASP A 263 -28.56 -10.28 29.58
N LEU A 264 -28.58 -10.49 28.25
CA LEU A 264 -27.85 -9.64 27.31
C LEU A 264 -28.27 -8.17 27.44
N MET A 265 -29.59 -7.90 27.48
CA MET A 265 -30.09 -6.53 27.59
C MET A 265 -29.70 -5.89 28.93
N MET A 266 -29.83 -6.62 30.03
CA MET A 266 -29.44 -6.14 31.36
C MET A 266 -27.94 -5.88 31.47
N ASP A 267 -27.10 -6.74 30.89
CA ASP A 267 -25.65 -6.56 30.87
C ASP A 267 -25.24 -5.34 30.04
N LEU A 268 -25.81 -5.16 28.84
CA LEU A 268 -25.55 -4.01 27.98
C LEU A 268 -26.02 -2.68 28.60
N LEU A 269 -27.17 -2.68 29.28
CA LEU A 269 -27.66 -1.54 30.06
C LEU A 269 -26.78 -1.25 31.27
N GLY A 270 -26.41 -2.29 32.04
CA GLY A 270 -25.57 -2.18 33.23
C GLY A 270 -24.16 -1.68 32.91
N LYS A 271 -23.62 -2.03 31.74
CA LYS A 271 -22.34 -1.53 31.22
C LYS A 271 -22.45 -0.15 30.56
N GLY A 272 -23.66 0.40 30.44
CA GLY A 272 -23.91 1.70 29.80
C GLY A 272 -23.59 1.71 28.31
N ILE A 273 -23.67 0.55 27.64
CA ILE A 273 -23.41 0.41 26.20
C ILE A 273 -24.63 0.88 25.41
N ILE A 274 -25.84 0.57 25.91
CA ILE A 274 -27.13 1.02 25.37
C ILE A 274 -27.95 1.76 26.44
N ASP A 275 -28.90 2.59 26.00
CA ASP A 275 -29.93 3.16 26.87
C ASP A 275 -31.22 2.31 26.90
N LYS A 276 -32.22 2.73 27.69
CA LYS A 276 -33.52 2.05 27.80
C LYS A 276 -34.29 1.96 26.47
N SER A 277 -33.93 2.77 25.48
CA SER A 277 -34.51 2.76 24.12
C SER A 277 -33.70 1.89 23.15
N LYS A 278 -32.76 1.08 23.67
CA LYS A 278 -31.80 0.28 22.91
C LYS A 278 -30.87 1.12 22.01
N THR A 279 -30.73 2.42 22.26
CA THR A 279 -29.84 3.31 21.50
C THR A 279 -28.43 3.21 22.07
N TYR A 280 -27.42 3.06 21.21
CA TYR A 280 -26.03 2.99 21.68
C TYR A 280 -25.57 4.34 22.23
N SER A 281 -24.86 4.30 23.34
CA SER A 281 -24.34 5.51 23.99
C SER A 281 -23.17 6.08 23.19
N ALA A 282 -23.29 7.34 22.74
CA ALA A 282 -22.29 8.02 21.89
C ALA A 282 -20.86 8.11 22.48
N GLN A 283 -20.68 7.80 23.77
CA GLN A 283 -19.40 7.93 24.46
C GLN A 283 -18.46 6.71 24.39
N ARG A 284 -18.87 5.56 23.82
CA ARG A 284 -18.04 4.33 23.86
C ARG A 284 -17.81 3.58 22.55
N LEU A 285 -18.42 3.99 21.44
CA LEU A 285 -18.21 3.37 20.12
C LEU A 285 -16.80 3.57 19.52
N ILE A 286 -15.87 4.20 20.27
CA ILE A 286 -14.49 4.48 19.84
C ILE A 286 -13.47 3.60 20.60
N ARG A 287 -13.89 2.73 21.52
CA ARG A 287 -12.95 1.85 22.27
C ARG A 287 -13.41 0.39 22.32
N SER A 288 -13.04 -0.37 21.31
CA SER A 288 -12.59 -1.77 21.42
C SER A 288 -11.98 -2.20 20.09
#